data_AF-L7MER0-F1
#
_entry.id   AF-L7MER0-F1
#
_cell.length_a   1.000
_cell.length_b   1.000
_cell.length_c   1.000
_cell.angle_alpha   90.00
_cell.angle_beta   90.00
_cell.angle_gamma   90.00
#
_symmetry.space_group_name_H-M   'P 1'
#
loop_
_entity.id
_entity.type
_entity.pdbx_description
1 polymer ?
#
loop_
_entity_poly.entity_id
_entity_poly.type
_entity_poly.pdbx_seq_one_letter_code
_entity_poly.pdbx_strand_id
1 'polypeptide(L)'
;HALPGLSCEEDDTSTKPTAPIFHDEKVAESSSSESLPLQLNEPPNQNDIGLYVGCPTLPEDTKERVYTNTWTPCSKHDFEVTVSKYGKRRKSQLNWLQRFQWLAYSQVQKGAFYKVCVPFSTKSGAGKGYHETARSVVTSTFTKWKNTLDVFENHARTEYHKNATITAQSFLEVTHGIIDISLQLNKQEKIESEKKQNKAMLQAVIETVLLCGRQEIALRGNRNSGTLALEEPAKNDGNFGAMLR
;
A
#
# COMPACT_ATOMS: atom_id res chain seq x y z
N HIS A 1 -34.58 10.52 4.37
CA HIS A 1 -34.25 11.86 3.84
C HIS A 1 -33.59 11.67 2.49
N ALA A 2 -34.31 12.02 1.43
CA ALA A 2 -33.89 11.85 0.04
C ALA A 2 -34.06 13.17 -0.72
N LEU A 3 -33.25 13.29 -1.78
CA LEU A 3 -33.25 14.23 -2.91
C LEU A 3 -32.54 15.60 -2.71
N PRO A 4 -32.12 16.30 -3.79
CA PRO A 4 -32.13 15.97 -5.24
C PRO A 4 -30.75 16.20 -5.94
N GLY A 5 -30.41 15.76 -7.16
CA GLY A 5 -31.24 15.40 -8.32
C GLY A 5 -31.50 16.61 -9.23
N LEU A 6 -30.49 17.07 -9.99
CA LEU A 6 -30.64 18.17 -10.97
C LEU A 6 -30.66 17.60 -12.39
N SER A 7 -31.85 17.68 -12.99
CA SER A 7 -32.22 17.41 -14.37
C SER A 7 -31.90 18.60 -15.28
N CYS A 8 -31.50 18.34 -16.52
CA CYS A 8 -31.54 19.33 -17.60
C CYS A 8 -32.68 18.94 -18.54
N GLU A 9 -33.64 19.84 -18.71
CA GLU A 9 -34.76 19.72 -19.64
C GLU A 9 -34.35 20.14 -21.07
N GLU A 10 -34.86 19.40 -22.05
CA GLU A 10 -34.89 19.77 -23.46
C GLU A 10 -36.13 20.62 -23.72
N ASP A 11 -36.02 21.65 -24.56
CA ASP A 11 -37.19 22.19 -25.25
C ASP A 11 -36.84 22.61 -26.67
N ASP A 12 -37.74 22.20 -27.56
CA ASP A 12 -37.62 22.08 -29.01
C ASP A 12 -38.67 23.02 -29.62
N THR A 13 -38.28 23.99 -30.45
CA THR A 13 -39.23 24.66 -31.35
C THR A 13 -38.60 25.06 -32.68
N SER A 14 -39.20 24.50 -33.73
CA SER A 14 -38.93 24.70 -35.15
C SER A 14 -39.92 25.71 -35.74
N THR A 15 -39.46 26.67 -36.54
CA THR A 15 -40.22 27.18 -37.70
C THR A 15 -39.30 27.84 -38.76
N LYS A 16 -39.49 27.48 -40.03
CA LYS A 16 -38.84 27.96 -41.28
C LYS A 16 -39.96 28.57 -42.17
N PRO A 17 -39.75 28.98 -43.44
CA PRO A 17 -38.70 29.79 -44.11
C PRO A 17 -39.31 30.95 -44.96
N THR A 18 -38.53 31.95 -45.40
CA THR A 18 -38.78 32.64 -46.70
C THR A 18 -37.50 33.31 -47.25
N ALA A 19 -37.20 33.08 -48.53
CA ALA A 19 -36.28 33.77 -49.45
C ALA A 19 -37.09 34.02 -50.77
N PRO A 20 -36.66 34.72 -51.84
CA PRO A 20 -35.28 34.96 -52.36
C PRO A 20 -35.07 36.42 -52.94
N ILE A 21 -33.91 36.89 -53.47
CA ILE A 21 -33.31 36.67 -54.81
C ILE A 21 -32.06 37.58 -54.98
N PHE A 22 -30.92 36.98 -55.43
CA PHE A 22 -29.79 37.43 -56.31
C PHE A 22 -28.99 38.74 -56.02
N HIS A 23 -27.67 38.90 -56.27
CA HIS A 23 -26.74 38.40 -57.31
C HIS A 23 -25.23 38.34 -56.89
N ASP A 24 -24.53 37.33 -57.44
CA ASP A 24 -23.16 37.26 -58.00
C ASP A 24 -21.81 37.41 -57.22
N GLU A 25 -20.99 36.38 -57.48
CA GLU A 25 -19.53 36.29 -57.72
C GLU A 25 -18.44 36.13 -56.61
N LYS A 26 -17.80 34.94 -56.71
CA LYS A 26 -16.35 34.61 -56.66
C LYS A 26 -15.63 34.21 -55.34
N VAL A 27 -15.48 32.88 -55.24
CA VAL A 27 -14.34 32.04 -54.79
C VAL A 27 -13.00 32.73 -54.44
N ALA A 28 -12.44 32.47 -53.24
CA ALA A 28 -11.20 31.69 -52.99
C ALA A 28 -10.59 31.91 -51.58
N GLU A 29 -10.16 30.79 -51.01
CA GLU A 29 -9.45 30.47 -49.75
C GLU A 29 -8.39 31.46 -49.19
N SER A 30 -8.36 31.64 -47.86
CA SER A 30 -7.41 30.95 -46.94
C SER A 30 -7.07 31.74 -45.65
N SER A 31 -7.13 31.00 -44.54
CA SER A 31 -6.25 31.07 -43.36
C SER A 31 -6.18 32.37 -42.53
N SER A 32 -7.20 32.59 -41.68
CA SER A 32 -7.00 33.29 -40.41
C SER A 32 -6.37 32.33 -39.39
N SER A 33 -5.13 32.59 -39.01
CA SER A 33 -4.42 31.88 -37.95
C SER A 33 -5.03 32.23 -36.59
N GLU A 34 -5.94 31.38 -36.13
CA GLU A 34 -6.51 31.44 -34.79
C GLU A 34 -5.51 30.79 -33.81
N SER A 35 -4.80 31.63 -33.07
CA SER A 35 -3.85 31.21 -32.03
C SER A 35 -4.60 30.55 -30.87
N LEU A 36 -4.35 29.25 -30.66
CA LEU A 36 -4.86 28.48 -29.52
C LEU A 36 -4.41 29.10 -28.18
N PRO A 37 -5.28 29.16 -27.14
CA PRO A 37 -4.90 29.73 -25.85
C PRO A 37 -3.88 28.86 -25.13
N LEU A 38 -2.85 29.50 -24.60
CA LEU A 38 -1.90 28.95 -23.63
C LEU A 38 -2.67 28.35 -22.44
N GLN A 39 -2.53 27.05 -22.20
CA GLN A 39 -2.96 26.45 -20.93
C GLN A 39 -2.13 27.06 -19.81
N LEU A 40 -2.76 27.87 -18.95
CA LEU A 40 -2.17 28.25 -17.68
C LEU A 40 -1.92 26.96 -16.87
N ASN A 41 -0.68 26.71 -16.50
CA ASN A 41 -0.33 25.65 -15.56
C ASN A 41 -0.91 26.01 -14.19
N GLU A 42 -2.09 25.47 -13.87
CA GLU A 42 -2.65 25.55 -12.52
C GLU A 42 -1.62 24.99 -11.52
N PRO A 43 -1.50 25.59 -10.32
CA PRO A 43 -0.62 25.07 -9.29
C PRO A 43 -0.99 23.62 -8.99
N PRO A 44 -0.01 22.75 -8.74
CA PRO A 44 -0.28 21.33 -8.51
C PRO A 44 -1.19 21.16 -7.31
N ASN A 45 -2.13 20.22 -7.41
CA ASN A 45 -3.02 19.90 -6.32
C ASN A 45 -2.20 19.53 -5.08
N GLN A 46 -2.50 20.14 -3.94
CA GLN A 46 -1.74 19.92 -2.70
C GLN A 46 -1.79 18.48 -2.20
N ASN A 47 -2.77 17.68 -2.65
CA ASN A 47 -2.90 16.27 -2.34
C ASN A 47 -2.36 15.36 -3.47
N ASP A 48 -1.65 15.91 -4.45
CA ASP A 48 -0.92 15.11 -5.44
C ASP A 48 0.15 14.28 -4.73
N ILE A 49 0.06 12.96 -4.86
CA ILE A 49 0.95 12.03 -4.17
C ILE A 49 2.43 12.25 -4.50
N GLY A 50 2.73 12.73 -5.71
CA GLY A 50 4.07 13.00 -6.17
C GLY A 50 4.77 14.11 -5.38
N LEU A 51 4.03 14.99 -4.68
CA LEU A 51 4.64 16.02 -3.82
C LEU A 51 5.31 15.43 -2.57
N TYR A 52 4.92 14.21 -2.17
CA TYR A 52 5.34 13.60 -0.91
C TYR A 52 6.36 12.47 -1.10
N VAL A 53 6.69 12.15 -2.35
CA VAL A 53 7.65 11.10 -2.70
C VAL A 53 9.08 11.55 -2.40
N GLY A 54 9.89 10.67 -1.83
CA GLY A 54 11.28 10.97 -1.48
C GLY A 54 11.42 11.79 -0.18
N CYS A 55 10.31 12.25 0.40
CA CYS A 55 10.34 12.90 1.71
C CYS A 55 10.78 11.89 2.78
N PRO A 56 11.86 12.16 3.52
CA PRO A 56 12.40 11.18 4.44
C PRO A 56 11.52 10.96 5.68
N THR A 57 10.75 11.97 6.07
CA THR A 57 9.92 11.97 7.26
C THR A 57 8.74 12.86 6.96
N LEU A 58 7.58 12.23 6.74
CA LEU A 58 6.32 12.94 6.61
C LEU A 58 5.72 13.15 8.01
N PRO A 59 5.28 14.38 8.35
CA PRO A 59 4.46 14.64 9.53
C PRO A 59 3.23 13.72 9.59
N GLU A 60 2.75 13.40 10.80
CA GLU A 60 1.65 12.44 10.97
C GLU A 60 0.35 12.91 10.32
N ASP A 61 -0.02 14.18 10.49
CA ASP A 61 -1.16 14.82 9.81
C ASP A 61 -1.06 14.70 8.28
N THR A 62 0.17 14.80 7.77
CA THR A 62 0.46 14.72 6.34
C THR A 62 0.38 13.27 5.86
N LYS A 63 0.83 12.29 6.64
CA LYS A 63 0.66 10.87 6.32
C LYS A 63 -0.80 10.50 6.24
N GLU A 64 -1.62 10.94 7.19
CA GLU A 64 -3.06 10.73 7.18
C GLU A 64 -3.67 11.35 5.92
N ARG A 65 -3.44 12.65 5.68
CA ARG A 65 -3.97 13.38 4.52
C ARG A 65 -3.57 12.73 3.20
N VAL A 66 -2.32 12.32 3.04
CA VAL A 66 -1.83 11.65 1.82
C VAL A 66 -2.51 10.31 1.61
N TYR A 67 -2.82 9.58 2.68
CA TYR A 67 -3.46 8.27 2.61
C TYR A 67 -4.98 8.33 2.39
N THR A 68 -5.66 9.28 3.06
CA THR A 68 -7.13 9.39 3.07
C THR A 68 -7.68 10.32 2.00
N ASN A 69 -6.95 11.40 1.67
CA ASN A 69 -7.41 12.47 0.79
C ASN A 69 -6.51 12.64 -0.45
N THR A 70 -5.95 11.55 -0.98
CA THR A 70 -5.10 11.60 -2.18
C THR A 70 -5.89 12.16 -3.37
N TRP A 71 -5.29 13.10 -4.11
CA TRP A 71 -5.91 13.60 -5.33
C TRP A 71 -6.14 12.48 -6.34
N THR A 72 -7.30 12.51 -7.00
CA THR A 72 -7.67 11.56 -8.06
C THR A 72 -8.06 12.34 -9.32
N PRO A 73 -7.53 11.97 -10.51
CA PRO A 73 -7.91 12.59 -11.77
C PRO A 73 -9.41 12.45 -12.08
N CYS A 74 -10.00 13.46 -12.70
CA CYS A 74 -11.38 13.40 -13.16
C CYS A 74 -11.53 12.55 -14.44
N SER A 75 -12.77 12.26 -14.85
CA SER A 75 -13.07 11.46 -16.05
C SER A 75 -12.54 12.04 -17.36
N LYS A 76 -12.38 13.37 -17.44
CA LYS A 76 -11.87 14.09 -18.61
C LYS A 76 -10.36 14.34 -18.57
N HIS A 77 -9.67 13.77 -17.59
CA HIS A 77 -8.24 14.02 -17.41
C HIS A 77 -7.41 13.43 -18.57
N ASP A 78 -6.48 14.23 -19.11
CA ASP A 78 -5.58 13.78 -20.16
C ASP A 78 -4.28 13.22 -19.58
N PHE A 79 -4.21 11.88 -19.52
CA PHE A 79 -3.04 11.17 -19.03
C PHE A 79 -1.87 11.21 -20.03
N GLU A 80 -0.67 11.47 -19.50
CA GLU A 80 0.58 11.47 -20.28
C GLU A 80 0.77 10.15 -21.05
N VAL A 81 1.08 10.27 -22.34
CA VAL A 81 1.30 9.14 -23.23
C VAL A 81 2.77 8.74 -23.22
N THR A 82 3.03 7.51 -22.80
CA THR A 82 4.37 6.90 -22.93
C THR A 82 4.48 6.17 -24.26
N VAL A 83 5.66 6.28 -24.89
CA VAL A 83 5.98 5.58 -26.12
C VAL A 83 7.05 4.54 -25.81
N SER A 84 6.75 3.27 -26.10
CA SER A 84 7.74 2.20 -25.97
C SER A 84 8.82 2.30 -27.03
N LYS A 85 9.95 1.60 -26.83
CA LYS A 85 11.03 1.48 -27.84
C LYS A 85 10.56 0.96 -29.21
N TYR A 86 9.41 0.29 -29.26
CA TYR A 86 8.82 -0.26 -30.48
C TYR A 86 7.68 0.63 -31.03
N GLY A 87 7.60 1.91 -30.64
CA GLY A 87 6.57 2.85 -31.10
C GLY A 87 5.17 2.66 -30.51
N LYS A 88 4.93 1.61 -29.71
CA LYS A 88 3.63 1.41 -29.05
C LYS A 88 3.36 2.51 -28.02
N ARG A 89 2.26 3.23 -28.21
CA ARG A 89 1.77 4.30 -27.34
C ARG A 89 0.85 3.73 -26.26
N ARG A 90 1.07 4.10 -25.01
CA ARG A 90 0.22 3.70 -23.87
C ARG A 90 0.15 4.81 -22.83
N LYS A 91 -0.99 4.90 -22.14
CA LYS A 91 -1.22 5.85 -21.05
C LYS A 91 -1.88 5.16 -19.86
N SER A 92 -1.86 5.82 -18.71
CA SER A 92 -2.64 5.40 -17.54
C SER A 92 -4.13 5.38 -17.88
N GLN A 93 -4.90 4.56 -17.16
CA GLN A 93 -6.35 4.47 -17.31
C GLN A 93 -7.02 4.76 -15.96
N LEU A 94 -8.05 5.60 -15.98
CA LEU A 94 -8.79 5.95 -14.76
C LEU A 94 -9.42 4.72 -14.08
N ASN A 95 -9.87 3.73 -14.86
CA ASN A 95 -10.42 2.48 -14.33
C ASN A 95 -9.42 1.72 -13.43
N TRP A 96 -8.11 1.82 -13.69
CA TRP A 96 -7.11 1.20 -12.82
C TRP A 96 -7.06 1.86 -11.44
N LEU A 97 -7.18 3.19 -11.36
CA LEU A 97 -7.23 3.91 -10.09
C LEU A 97 -8.50 3.56 -9.30
N GLN A 98 -9.63 3.35 -10.00
CA GLN A 98 -10.88 2.92 -9.38
C GLN A 98 -10.82 1.46 -8.88
N ARG A 99 -10.20 0.56 -9.65
CA ARG A 99 -10.08 -0.87 -9.29
C ARG A 99 -9.06 -1.08 -8.18
N PHE A 100 -7.91 -0.41 -8.26
CA PHE A 100 -6.83 -0.54 -7.30
C PHE A 100 -6.83 0.70 -6.41
N GLN A 101 -7.67 0.69 -5.37
CA GLN A 101 -7.83 1.82 -4.45
C GLN A 101 -6.52 2.26 -3.76
N TRP A 102 -5.50 1.40 -3.75
CA TRP A 102 -4.16 1.70 -3.25
C TRP A 102 -3.23 2.32 -4.30
N LEU A 103 -3.68 2.59 -5.51
CA LEU A 103 -2.95 3.21 -6.60
C LEU A 103 -3.41 4.67 -6.76
N ALA A 104 -2.46 5.59 -6.88
CA ALA A 104 -2.73 7.02 -7.09
C ALA A 104 -1.91 7.55 -8.27
N TYR A 105 -2.48 8.43 -9.08
CA TYR A 105 -1.74 9.09 -10.16
C TYR A 105 -1.24 10.45 -9.67
N SER A 106 0.00 10.78 -10.03
CA SER A 106 0.59 12.09 -9.83
C SER A 106 0.60 12.85 -11.15
N GLN A 107 -0.06 14.00 -11.18
CA GLN A 107 0.04 14.94 -12.30
C GLN A 107 1.42 15.57 -12.35
N VAL A 108 1.99 15.90 -11.19
CA VAL A 108 3.32 16.52 -11.07
C VAL A 108 4.40 15.62 -11.65
N GLN A 109 4.36 14.33 -11.32
CA GLN A 109 5.37 13.37 -11.78
C GLN A 109 4.90 12.50 -12.95
N LYS A 110 3.71 12.78 -13.51
CA LYS A 110 3.15 12.14 -14.72
C LYS A 110 3.12 10.61 -14.68
N GLY A 111 2.88 10.05 -13.50
CA GLY A 111 2.99 8.60 -13.27
C GLY A 111 2.20 8.14 -12.05
N ALA A 112 2.07 6.83 -11.90
CA ALA A 112 1.36 6.25 -10.77
C ALA A 112 2.29 5.89 -9.60
N PHE A 113 1.73 5.94 -8.40
CA PHE A 113 2.35 5.56 -7.14
C PHE A 113 1.44 4.64 -6.35
N TYR A 114 2.06 3.85 -5.48
CA TYR A 114 1.36 3.01 -4.52
C TYR A 114 1.08 3.84 -3.25
N LYS A 115 -0.16 4.29 -3.08
CA LYS A 115 -0.56 5.32 -2.10
C LYS A 115 -0.12 5.04 -0.69
N VAL A 116 -0.23 3.78 -0.28
CA VAL A 116 0.07 3.33 1.08
C VAL A 116 1.57 3.15 1.29
N CYS A 117 2.28 2.77 0.23
CA CYS A 117 3.70 2.50 0.31
C CYS A 117 4.53 3.80 0.40
N VAL A 118 4.04 4.91 -0.15
CA VAL A 118 4.75 6.21 -0.10
C VAL A 118 4.97 6.67 1.36
N PRO A 119 3.94 6.84 2.20
CA PRO A 119 4.11 7.29 3.59
C PRO A 119 4.47 6.21 4.62
N PHE A 120 4.11 4.93 4.37
CA PHE A 120 4.25 3.84 5.37
C PHE A 120 5.32 2.81 5.04
N SER A 121 6.21 3.12 4.10
CA SER A 121 7.37 2.29 3.85
C SER A 121 8.40 2.40 4.96
N THR A 122 8.68 1.29 5.62
CA THR A 122 9.67 1.25 6.70
C THR A 122 11.06 1.48 6.16
N LYS A 123 11.75 2.48 6.72
CA LYS A 123 13.13 2.82 6.36
C LYS A 123 14.18 1.89 6.95
N SER A 124 13.85 0.91 7.79
CA SER A 124 14.86 0.05 8.42
C SER A 124 14.28 -1.29 8.90
N GLY A 125 14.86 -2.38 8.39
CA GLY A 125 15.36 -3.49 9.22
C GLY A 125 14.39 -4.56 9.73
N ALA A 126 14.09 -5.55 8.90
CA ALA A 126 13.89 -6.94 9.34
C ALA A 126 14.27 -7.91 8.21
N GLY A 127 15.58 -7.99 7.90
CA GLY A 127 16.14 -8.96 6.95
C GLY A 127 17.26 -8.37 6.07
N LYS A 128 18.48 -8.89 6.23
CA LYS A 128 19.62 -8.65 5.31
C LYS A 128 19.18 -9.05 3.89
N GLY A 129 18.96 -8.08 3.00
CA GLY A 129 18.84 -8.32 1.56
C GLY A 129 17.76 -7.56 0.78
N TYR A 130 16.82 -6.87 1.44
CA TYR A 130 15.60 -6.35 0.76
C TYR A 130 15.45 -4.82 0.72
N HIS A 131 16.47 -4.07 1.18
CA HIS A 131 16.32 -2.66 1.53
C HIS A 131 16.40 -1.68 0.36
N GLU A 132 17.20 -2.00 -0.67
CA GLU A 132 17.50 -1.06 -1.75
C GLU A 132 16.46 -1.10 -2.88
N THR A 133 15.94 -2.29 -3.19
CA THR A 133 14.92 -2.49 -4.25
C THR A 133 13.55 -1.95 -3.84
N ALA A 134 13.12 -2.16 -2.60
CA ALA A 134 11.82 -1.68 -2.10
C ALA A 134 11.72 -0.14 -2.11
N ARG A 135 12.81 0.54 -1.74
CA ARG A 135 12.88 2.01 -1.74
C ARG A 135 12.87 2.58 -3.16
N SER A 136 13.59 1.97 -4.09
CA SER A 136 13.61 2.38 -5.50
C SER A 136 12.22 2.26 -6.16
N VAL A 137 11.46 1.21 -5.83
CA VAL A 137 10.10 0.97 -6.36
C VAL A 137 9.09 2.03 -5.92
N VAL A 138 9.28 2.67 -4.77
CA VAL A 138 8.33 3.67 -4.23
C VAL A 138 8.77 5.11 -4.44
N THR A 139 10.07 5.32 -4.67
CA THR A 139 10.60 6.62 -5.06
C THR A 139 10.48 6.88 -6.56
N SER A 140 10.38 5.83 -7.38
CA SER A 140 10.19 5.97 -8.82
C SER A 140 8.72 5.95 -9.22
N THR A 141 8.35 6.90 -10.09
CA THR A 141 7.04 6.93 -10.75
C THR A 141 6.83 5.68 -11.61
N PHE A 142 5.66 5.06 -11.49
CA PHE A 142 5.26 4.02 -12.43
C PHE A 142 4.72 4.65 -13.72
N THR A 143 5.47 4.47 -14.81
CA THR A 143 5.12 4.96 -16.16
C THR A 143 5.07 3.82 -17.20
N LYS A 144 5.43 2.59 -16.81
CA LYS A 144 5.52 1.45 -17.73
C LYS A 144 4.17 0.76 -17.87
N TRP A 145 3.34 1.22 -18.79
CA TRP A 145 1.97 0.69 -18.95
C TRP A 145 1.85 -0.66 -19.70
N LYS A 146 2.90 -1.50 -19.73
CA LYS A 146 2.85 -2.87 -20.30
C LYS A 146 2.49 -3.86 -19.20
N ASN A 147 1.54 -4.76 -19.44
CA ASN A 147 1.15 -5.82 -18.50
C ASN A 147 0.88 -5.26 -17.09
N THR A 148 0.22 -4.11 -17.03
CA THR A 148 0.03 -3.33 -15.80
C THR A 148 -0.73 -4.09 -14.74
N LEU A 149 -1.76 -4.84 -15.14
CA LEU A 149 -2.55 -5.66 -14.24
C LEU A 149 -1.68 -6.67 -13.50
N ASP A 150 -0.83 -7.42 -14.21
CA ASP A 150 0.09 -8.39 -13.59
C ASP A 150 1.08 -7.70 -12.64
N VAL A 151 1.58 -6.51 -13.02
CA VAL A 151 2.51 -5.73 -12.18
C VAL A 151 1.80 -5.24 -10.92
N PHE A 152 0.56 -4.77 -11.02
CA PHE A 152 -0.25 -4.33 -9.90
C PHE A 152 -0.58 -5.47 -8.96
N GLU A 153 -1.00 -6.62 -9.48
CA GLU A 153 -1.28 -7.81 -8.69
C GLU A 153 -0.03 -8.36 -8.00
N ASN A 154 1.11 -8.38 -8.70
CA ASN A 154 2.37 -8.81 -8.10
C ASN A 154 2.85 -7.83 -7.02
N HIS A 155 2.71 -6.51 -7.22
CA HIS A 155 3.04 -5.53 -6.17
C HIS A 155 2.18 -5.75 -4.91
N ALA A 156 0.87 -5.94 -5.07
CA ALA A 156 -0.04 -6.19 -3.96
C ALA A 156 0.34 -7.44 -3.14
N ARG A 157 0.98 -8.43 -3.78
CA ARG A 157 1.47 -9.65 -3.10
C ARG A 157 2.80 -9.47 -2.36
N THR A 158 3.53 -8.37 -2.59
CA THR A 158 4.81 -8.14 -1.91
C THR A 158 4.63 -7.94 -0.41
N GLU A 159 5.53 -8.50 0.40
CA GLU A 159 5.54 -8.29 1.86
C GLU A 159 5.67 -6.81 2.22
N TYR A 160 6.39 -6.07 1.38
CA TYR A 160 6.51 -4.63 1.51
C TYR A 160 5.16 -3.89 1.47
N HIS A 161 4.33 -4.17 0.46
CA HIS A 161 2.99 -3.56 0.36
C HIS A 161 2.09 -3.99 1.51
N LYS A 162 2.11 -5.29 1.88
CA LYS A 162 1.32 -5.82 3.00
C LYS A 162 1.69 -5.15 4.32
N ASN A 163 2.98 -5.04 4.61
CA ASN A 163 3.48 -4.40 5.83
C ASN A 163 3.14 -2.91 5.87
N ALA A 164 3.30 -2.19 4.76
CA ALA A 164 2.89 -0.79 4.66
C ALA A 164 1.37 -0.64 4.89
N THR A 165 0.56 -1.56 4.37
CA THR A 165 -0.89 -1.58 4.57
C THR A 165 -1.28 -1.81 6.02
N ILE A 166 -0.67 -2.79 6.68
CA ILE A 166 -0.89 -3.06 8.11
C ILE A 166 -0.48 -1.85 8.96
N THR A 167 0.67 -1.25 8.63
CA THR A 167 1.19 -0.05 9.32
C THR A 167 0.23 1.13 9.16
N ALA A 168 -0.29 1.35 7.95
CA ALA A 168 -1.26 2.42 7.69
C ALA A 168 -2.57 2.22 8.46
N GLN A 169 -3.08 0.99 8.50
CA GLN A 169 -4.29 0.66 9.26
C GLN A 169 -4.09 0.89 10.75
N SER A 170 -2.99 0.37 11.31
CA SER A 170 -2.67 0.57 12.74
C SER A 170 -2.50 2.05 13.08
N PHE A 171 -1.87 2.81 12.18
CA PHE A 171 -1.74 4.26 12.33
C PHE A 171 -3.09 4.96 12.37
N LEU A 172 -4.02 4.63 11.48
CA LEU A 172 -5.37 5.20 11.50
C LEU A 172 -6.15 4.80 12.76
N GLU A 173 -6.06 3.54 13.18
CA GLU A 173 -6.74 3.07 14.38
C GLU A 173 -6.26 3.79 15.65
N VAL A 174 -4.96 4.07 15.76
CA VAL A 174 -4.38 4.83 16.88
C VAL A 174 -4.75 6.32 16.78
N THR A 175 -4.60 6.93 15.61
CA THR A 175 -4.88 8.36 15.41
C THR A 175 -6.36 8.72 15.59
N HIS A 176 -7.26 7.81 15.19
CA HIS A 176 -8.71 7.98 15.40
C HIS A 176 -9.17 7.54 16.79
N GLY A 177 -8.26 7.09 17.66
CA GLY A 177 -8.57 6.66 19.02
C GLY A 177 -9.40 5.37 19.10
N ILE A 178 -9.40 4.56 18.05
CA ILE A 178 -10.10 3.27 17.98
C ILE A 178 -9.38 2.24 18.86
N ILE A 179 -8.04 2.29 18.92
CA ILE A 179 -7.21 1.43 19.76
C ILE A 179 -6.60 2.27 20.89
N ASP A 180 -6.81 1.81 22.12
CA ASP A 180 -6.09 2.33 23.30
C ASP A 180 -4.62 1.88 23.25
N ILE A 181 -3.71 2.86 23.26
CA ILE A 181 -2.26 2.65 23.26
C ILE A 181 -1.84 1.74 24.43
N SER A 182 -2.53 1.83 25.57
CA SER A 182 -2.30 1.01 26.76
C SER A 182 -2.52 -0.48 26.47
N LEU A 183 -3.52 -0.82 25.66
CA LEU A 183 -3.80 -2.20 25.26
C LEU A 183 -2.69 -2.76 24.35
N GLN A 184 -2.11 -1.91 23.49
CA GLN A 184 -1.01 -2.30 22.61
C GLN A 184 0.28 -2.57 23.40
N LEU A 185 0.59 -1.72 24.39
CA LEU A 185 1.73 -1.91 25.30
C LEU A 185 1.58 -3.23 26.08
N ASN A 186 0.41 -3.48 26.67
CA ASN A 186 0.13 -4.72 27.40
C ASN A 186 0.32 -5.98 26.51
N LYS A 187 -0.09 -5.92 25.24
CA LYS A 187 0.11 -7.03 24.30
C LYS A 187 1.59 -7.26 24.00
N GLN A 188 2.36 -6.19 23.83
CA GLN A 188 3.79 -6.28 23.57
C GLN A 188 4.55 -6.86 24.77
N GLU A 189 4.26 -6.37 25.98
CA GLU A 189 4.84 -6.89 27.23
C GLU A 189 4.55 -8.38 27.41
N LYS A 190 3.32 -8.81 27.10
CA LYS A 190 2.95 -10.23 27.13
C LYS A 190 3.81 -11.07 26.18
N ILE A 191 3.97 -10.64 24.92
CA ILE A 191 4.79 -11.34 23.92
C ILE A 191 6.25 -11.41 24.37
N GLU A 192 6.80 -10.33 24.93
CA GLU A 192 8.18 -10.30 25.42
C GLU A 192 8.38 -11.20 26.63
N SER A 193 7.42 -11.23 27.55
CA SER A 193 7.39 -12.14 28.69
C SER A 193 7.35 -13.60 28.25
N GLU A 194 6.48 -13.95 27.30
CA GLU A 194 6.40 -15.30 26.71
C GLU A 194 7.72 -15.70 26.04
N LYS A 195 8.35 -14.80 25.27
CA LYS A 195 9.67 -15.06 24.67
C LYS A 195 10.75 -15.31 25.72
N LYS A 196 10.76 -14.52 26.80
CA LYS A 196 11.70 -14.68 27.91
C LYS A 196 11.52 -16.02 28.62
N GLN A 197 10.28 -16.40 28.90
CA GLN A 197 9.94 -17.70 29.49
C GLN A 197 10.37 -18.86 28.57
N ASN A 198 10.04 -18.80 27.28
CA ASN A 198 10.45 -19.82 26.32
C ASN A 198 11.98 -19.96 26.23
N LYS A 199 12.72 -18.85 26.28
CA LYS A 199 14.20 -18.90 26.28
C LYS A 199 14.74 -19.55 27.56
N ALA A 200 14.17 -19.23 28.72
CA ALA A 200 14.56 -19.86 29.98
C ALA A 200 14.27 -21.38 29.98
N MET A 201 13.12 -21.80 29.45
CA MET A 201 12.78 -23.23 29.32
C MET A 201 13.73 -23.96 28.37
N LEU A 202 14.06 -23.37 27.22
CA LEU A 202 15.03 -23.93 26.29
C LEU A 202 16.43 -24.05 26.93
N GLN A 203 16.83 -23.05 27.71
CA GLN A 203 18.10 -23.10 28.43
C GLN A 203 18.11 -24.25 29.46
N ALA A 204 17.06 -24.41 30.26
CA ALA A 204 16.93 -25.51 31.21
C ALA A 204 16.99 -26.88 30.51
N VAL A 205 16.28 -27.04 29.38
CA VAL A 205 16.34 -28.27 28.56
C VAL A 205 17.77 -28.59 28.14
N ILE A 206 18.52 -27.60 27.65
CA ILE A 206 19.91 -27.79 27.20
C ILE A 206 20.81 -28.15 28.38
N GLU A 207 20.68 -27.45 29.50
CA GLU A 207 21.46 -27.69 30.72
C GLU A 207 21.23 -29.11 31.27
N THR A 208 19.98 -29.58 31.29
CA THR A 208 19.64 -30.95 31.71
C THR A 208 20.23 -32.00 30.79
N VAL A 209 20.20 -31.81 29.46
CA VAL A 209 20.85 -32.74 28.51
C VAL A 209 22.36 -32.78 28.74
N LEU A 210 23.00 -31.63 28.92
CA LEU A 210 24.43 -31.53 29.19
C LEU A 210 24.80 -32.22 30.51
N LEU A 211 23.99 -32.03 31.56
CA LEU A 211 24.20 -32.67 32.86
C LEU A 211 24.15 -34.19 32.74
N CYS A 212 23.10 -34.71 32.11
CA CYS A 212 22.96 -36.14 31.86
C CYS A 212 24.15 -36.70 31.06
N GLY A 213 24.58 -35.99 30.01
CA GLY A 213 25.72 -36.40 29.21
C GLY A 213 27.03 -36.43 29.99
N ARG A 214 27.27 -35.44 30.87
CA ARG A 214 28.49 -35.35 31.69
C ARG A 214 28.55 -36.39 32.80
N GLN A 215 27.40 -36.76 33.36
CA GLN A 215 27.31 -37.73 34.46
C GLN A 215 27.04 -39.16 33.97
N GLU A 216 27.01 -39.39 32.65
CA GLU A 216 26.66 -40.68 32.05
C GLU A 216 25.27 -41.19 32.50
N ILE A 217 24.35 -40.26 32.80
CA ILE A 217 22.98 -40.56 33.20
C ILE A 217 22.13 -40.71 31.94
N ALA A 218 21.41 -41.83 31.83
CA ALA A 218 20.50 -42.06 30.71
C ALA A 218 19.36 -41.04 30.71
N LEU A 219 19.05 -40.45 29.55
CA LEU A 219 17.96 -39.48 29.38
C LEU A 219 16.57 -40.12 29.49
N ARG A 220 16.42 -41.39 29.09
CA ARG A 220 15.13 -42.07 28.91
C ARG A 220 14.74 -42.97 30.09
N GLY A 221 13.44 -43.08 30.33
CA GLY A 221 12.84 -44.04 31.26
C GLY A 221 12.04 -45.11 30.51
N ASN A 222 11.11 -45.77 31.20
CA ASN A 222 10.27 -46.81 30.59
C ASN A 222 9.15 -46.21 29.70
N ARG A 223 8.75 -44.95 29.97
CA ARG A 223 7.84 -44.17 29.14
C ARG A 223 8.39 -42.77 28.93
N ASN A 224 8.36 -42.30 27.68
CA ASN A 224 8.93 -41.01 27.27
C ASN A 224 7.90 -40.10 26.58
N SER A 225 6.61 -40.43 26.68
CA SER A 225 5.52 -39.71 26.04
C SER A 225 4.58 -39.12 27.08
N GLY A 226 4.09 -37.91 26.83
CA GLY A 226 3.13 -37.22 27.70
C GLY A 226 3.54 -35.78 28.01
N THR A 227 2.64 -35.05 28.66
CA THR A 227 2.92 -33.72 29.19
C THR A 227 3.64 -33.85 30.53
N LEU A 228 4.65 -33.01 30.79
CA LEU A 228 5.28 -32.93 32.10
C LEU A 228 4.29 -32.30 33.09
N ALA A 229 3.65 -33.13 33.90
CA ALA A 229 2.88 -32.66 35.05
C ALA A 229 3.84 -32.31 36.20
N LEU A 230 3.43 -31.39 37.09
CA LEU A 230 4.20 -31.02 38.29
C LEU A 230 4.24 -32.14 39.35
N GLU A 231 3.35 -33.12 39.24
CA GLU A 231 3.30 -34.26 40.15
C GLU A 231 4.25 -35.39 39.70
N GLU A 232 4.79 -36.13 40.67
CA GLU A 232 5.58 -37.31 40.37
C GLU A 232 4.70 -38.41 39.74
N PRO A 233 5.13 -38.98 38.60
CA PRO A 233 4.36 -40.01 37.93
C PRO A 233 4.51 -41.35 38.64
N ALA A 234 3.41 -42.12 38.68
CA ALA A 234 3.40 -43.47 39.27
C ALA A 234 4.35 -44.48 38.59
N LYS A 235 4.88 -44.15 37.41
CA LYS A 235 5.87 -44.95 36.68
C LYS A 235 7.01 -44.05 36.24
N ASN A 236 8.24 -44.56 36.32
CA ASN A 236 9.45 -43.85 35.90
C ASN A 236 9.34 -43.39 34.43
N ASP A 237 9.28 -42.07 34.24
CA ASP A 237 9.18 -41.36 32.95
C ASP A 237 10.54 -40.84 32.44
N GLY A 238 11.63 -41.20 33.12
CA GLY A 238 13.00 -40.92 32.72
C GLY A 238 13.60 -39.69 33.40
N ASN A 239 14.93 -39.74 33.58
CA ASN A 239 15.68 -38.72 34.32
C ASN A 239 15.56 -37.32 33.70
N PHE A 240 15.44 -37.24 32.37
CA PHE A 240 15.24 -35.96 31.68
C PHE A 240 13.88 -35.32 32.02
N GLY A 241 12.81 -36.11 32.06
CA GLY A 241 11.48 -35.61 32.45
C GLY A 241 11.44 -35.23 33.92
N ALA A 242 12.04 -36.05 34.79
CA ALA A 242 12.13 -35.80 36.22
C ALA A 242 12.89 -34.50 36.57
N MET A 243 13.96 -34.16 35.84
CA MET A 243 14.76 -32.95 36.08
C MET A 243 14.20 -31.67 35.45
N LEU A 244 13.23 -31.77 34.53
CA LEU A 244 12.57 -30.61 33.92
C LEU A 244 11.24 -30.23 34.60
N ARG A 245 10.83 -31.03 35.58
CA ARG A 245 9.67 -30.78 36.45
C ARG A 245 10.08 -29.85 37.58
#